data_AF-F1B1E2-F1
#
_entry.id   AF-F1B1E2-F1
#
_cell.length_a   1.000
_cell.length_b   1.000
_cell.length_c   1.000
_cell.angle_alpha   90.00
_cell.angle_beta   90.00
_cell.angle_gamma   90.00
#
_symmetry.space_group_name_H-M   'P 1'
#
loop_
_entity.id
_entity.type
_entity.pdbx_description
1 polymer ?
#
loop_
_entity_poly.entity_id
_entity_poly.type
_entity_poly.pdbx_seq_one_letter_code
_entity_poly.pdbx_strand_id
1 'polypeptide(L)'
;IFLQDFCNSDYIISPIDKHETQRSSVLKLLSISYRLIESWEFPSRSLSVGPAARNQISPKLSELKTGILLLIGANQDGAEMFPDSSTLQLAPYGNYYQSLGADESLRRTYELLACFKKDMHKVETYLTVAKCRLSPEANCTL
;
A
#
# COMPACT_ATOMS: atom_id res chain seq x y z
N ILE A 1 13.81 -20.26 9.34
CA ILE A 1 12.32 -20.26 9.35
C ILE A 1 11.83 -18.86 8.97
N PHE A 2 12.30 -18.32 7.85
CA PHE A 2 11.72 -17.16 7.18
C PHE A 2 11.87 -17.49 5.71
N LEU A 3 10.82 -18.10 5.15
CA LEU A 3 10.74 -18.27 3.70
C LEU A 3 10.55 -16.88 3.09
N GLN A 4 11.04 -16.71 1.89
CA GLN A 4 10.90 -15.48 1.12
C GLN A 4 9.40 -15.15 0.99
N ASP A 5 8.91 -14.23 1.83
CA ASP A 5 7.50 -13.90 1.95
C ASP A 5 7.07 -13.13 0.70
N PHE A 6 6.50 -13.86 -0.26
CA PHE A 6 5.89 -13.28 -1.44
C PHE A 6 4.62 -12.55 -1.02
N CYS A 7 4.68 -11.22 -1.00
CA CYS A 7 3.56 -10.37 -0.66
C CYS A 7 2.63 -10.19 -1.85
N ASN A 8 1.34 -9.99 -1.58
CA ASN A 8 0.34 -9.65 -2.59
C ASN A 8 0.75 -8.43 -3.43
N SER A 9 1.58 -7.54 -2.90
CA SER A 9 2.07 -6.32 -3.54
C SER A 9 3.38 -6.49 -4.31
N ASP A 10 4.02 -7.66 -4.30
CA ASP A 10 5.37 -7.82 -4.87
C ASP A 10 5.41 -7.64 -6.40
N TYR A 11 4.26 -7.70 -7.09
CA TYR A 11 4.16 -7.32 -8.51
C TYR A 11 4.20 -5.81 -8.75
N ILE A 12 4.03 -4.98 -7.71
CA ILE A 12 4.05 -3.52 -7.80
C ILE A 12 5.51 -3.07 -7.83
N ILE A 13 5.95 -2.61 -9.00
CA ILE A 13 7.30 -2.06 -9.17
C ILE A 13 7.41 -0.76 -8.37
N SER A 14 8.20 -0.80 -7.29
CA SER A 14 8.37 0.30 -6.35
C SER A 14 9.87 0.62 -6.15
N PRO A 15 10.25 1.88 -5.89
CA PRO A 15 11.62 2.22 -5.49
C PRO A 15 12.12 1.30 -4.38
N ILE A 16 13.28 0.67 -4.58
CA ILE A 16 13.80 -0.37 -3.67
C ILE A 16 14.63 0.21 -2.53
N ASP A 17 15.14 1.43 -2.70
CA ASP A 17 16.02 2.08 -1.73
C ASP A 17 15.73 3.58 -1.57
N LYS A 18 16.47 4.20 -0.64
CA LYS A 18 16.37 5.63 -0.32
C LYS A 18 16.67 6.50 -1.54
N HIS A 19 17.69 6.17 -2.32
CA HIS A 19 18.14 6.98 -3.45
C HIS A 19 17.12 6.98 -4.59
N GLU A 20 16.57 5.81 -4.94
CA GLU A 20 15.49 5.71 -5.93
C GLU A 20 14.22 6.44 -5.48
N THR A 21 13.90 6.36 -4.19
CA THR A 21 12.76 7.08 -3.61
C THR A 21 12.96 8.59 -3.72
N GLN A 22 14.14 9.07 -3.35
CA GLN A 22 14.52 10.49 -3.45
C GLN A 22 14.63 10.99 -4.90
N ARG A 23 14.81 10.12 -5.89
CA ARG A 23 14.85 10.49 -7.31
C ARG A 23 13.48 10.42 -8.00
N SER A 24 12.53 9.67 -7.43
CA SER A 24 11.19 9.49 -8.00
C SER A 24 10.37 10.79 -7.95
N SER A 25 9.52 11.05 -8.95
CA SER A 25 8.61 12.22 -8.93
C SER A 25 7.54 12.08 -7.86
N VAL A 26 6.96 13.20 -7.41
CA VAL A 26 5.83 13.18 -6.45
C VAL A 26 4.68 12.33 -6.99
N LEU A 27 4.32 12.53 -8.26
CA LEU A 27 3.25 11.78 -8.92
C LEU A 27 3.53 10.26 -8.91
N LYS A 28 4.76 9.83 -9.22
CA LYS A 28 5.15 8.41 -9.16
C LYS A 28 5.00 7.84 -7.74
N LEU A 29 5.47 8.57 -6.73
CA LEU A 29 5.37 8.16 -5.33
C LEU A 29 3.91 8.02 -4.88
N LEU A 30 3.05 9.00 -5.23
CA LEU A 30 1.63 8.95 -4.92
C LEU A 30 0.92 7.79 -5.64
N SER A 31 1.19 7.58 -6.93
CA SER A 31 0.60 6.47 -7.71
C SER A 31 0.98 5.10 -7.15
N ILE A 32 2.23 4.90 -6.73
CA ILE A 32 2.67 3.64 -6.12
C ILE A 32 2.01 3.47 -4.75
N SER A 33 1.94 4.51 -3.93
CA SER A 33 1.22 4.48 -2.65
C SER A 33 -0.26 4.11 -2.83
N TYR A 34 -0.92 4.67 -3.84
CA TYR A 34 -2.30 4.31 -4.19
C TYR A 34 -2.44 2.82 -4.49
N ARG A 35 -1.57 2.27 -5.35
CA ARG A 35 -1.61 0.84 -5.73
C ARG A 35 -1.32 -0.09 -4.55
N LEU A 36 -0.39 0.28 -3.68
CA LEU A 36 -0.12 -0.46 -2.45
C LEU A 36 -1.38 -0.51 -1.56
N ILE A 37 -2.00 0.64 -1.28
CA ILE A 37 -3.22 0.70 -0.47
C ILE A 37 -4.38 -0.09 -1.11
N GLU A 38 -4.59 0.06 -2.41
CA GLU A 38 -5.61 -0.69 -3.18
C GLU A 38 -5.41 -2.21 -3.04
N SER A 39 -4.17 -2.68 -3.14
CA SER A 39 -3.85 -4.11 -3.01
C SER A 39 -4.20 -4.70 -1.64
N TRP A 40 -4.35 -3.86 -0.60
CA TRP A 40 -4.68 -4.25 0.77
C TRP A 40 -6.16 -4.19 1.13
N GLU A 41 -7.03 -3.66 0.26
CA GLU A 41 -8.47 -3.53 0.54
C GLU A 41 -9.15 -4.88 0.81
N PHE A 42 -8.76 -5.92 0.05
CA PHE A 42 -9.28 -7.27 0.25
C PHE A 42 -8.54 -8.02 1.37
N PRO A 43 -7.19 -8.15 1.37
CA PRO A 43 -6.48 -8.94 2.38
C PRO A 43 -6.65 -8.43 3.82
N SER A 44 -6.84 -7.11 4.02
CA SER A 44 -7.07 -6.52 5.34
C SER A 44 -8.34 -7.02 6.05
N ARG A 45 -9.29 -7.61 5.30
CA ARG A 45 -10.51 -8.21 5.89
C ARG A 45 -10.18 -9.42 6.75
N SER A 46 -9.15 -10.18 6.39
CA SER A 46 -8.68 -11.35 7.14
C SER A 46 -7.92 -10.98 8.43
N LEU A 47 -7.45 -9.74 8.57
CA LEU A 47 -6.80 -9.25 9.79
C LEU A 47 -7.78 -8.97 10.94
N SER A 48 -9.08 -9.05 10.67
CA SER A 48 -10.12 -8.76 11.66
C SER A 48 -10.58 -10.03 12.35
N VAL A 49 -9.74 -10.57 13.23
CA VAL A 49 -10.06 -11.78 13.99
C VAL A 49 -10.54 -11.39 15.39
N GLY A 50 -11.85 -11.57 15.64
CA GLY A 50 -12.45 -11.50 16.98
C GLY A 50 -13.74 -10.67 17.07
N PRO A 51 -14.67 -11.01 17.98
CA PRO A 51 -16.00 -10.38 18.07
C PRO A 51 -15.97 -8.89 18.51
N ALA A 52 -14.83 -8.41 19.02
CA ALA A 52 -14.61 -7.02 19.42
C ALA A 52 -13.77 -6.21 18.41
N ALA A 53 -13.17 -6.86 17.40
CA ALA A 53 -12.35 -6.20 16.39
C ALA A 53 -13.25 -5.71 15.25
N ARG A 54 -14.00 -4.65 15.51
CA ARG A 54 -14.72 -3.89 14.48
C ARG A 54 -13.70 -3.55 13.38
N ASN A 55 -13.82 -4.13 12.18
CA ASN A 55 -12.88 -4.02 11.04
C ASN A 55 -12.64 -2.55 10.65
N GLN A 56 -11.79 -1.83 11.39
CA GLN A 56 -11.50 -0.42 11.12
C GLN A 56 -10.44 -0.25 10.03
N ILE A 57 -9.62 -1.28 9.77
CA ILE A 57 -8.50 -1.18 8.82
C ILE A 57 -9.01 -0.96 7.39
N SER A 58 -9.93 -1.81 6.90
CA SER A 58 -10.42 -1.70 5.51
C SER A 58 -11.09 -0.34 5.20
N PRO A 59 -12.00 0.19 6.06
CA PRO A 59 -12.51 1.55 5.89
C PRO A 59 -11.42 2.63 5.91
N LYS A 60 -10.44 2.52 6.81
CA LYS A 60 -9.33 3.49 6.90
C LYS A 60 -8.42 3.45 5.67
N LEU A 61 -8.18 2.27 5.10
CA LEU A 61 -7.47 2.12 3.84
C LEU A 61 -8.25 2.77 2.69
N SER A 62 -9.58 2.62 2.65
CA SER A 62 -10.42 3.28 1.64
C SER A 62 -10.40 4.81 1.76
N GLU A 63 -10.45 5.35 2.98
CA GLU A 63 -10.29 6.79 3.24
C GLU A 63 -8.93 7.28 2.76
N LEU A 64 -7.85 6.57 3.12
CA LEU A 64 -6.48 6.91 2.69
C LEU A 64 -6.31 6.85 1.17
N LYS A 65 -6.84 5.80 0.52
CA LYS A 65 -6.86 5.65 -0.94
C LYS A 65 -7.49 6.86 -1.62
N THR A 66 -8.64 7.30 -1.10
CA THR A 66 -9.36 8.48 -1.59
C THR A 66 -8.52 9.75 -1.43
N GLY A 67 -7.89 9.95 -0.26
CA GLY A 67 -7.01 11.08 -0.03
C GLY A 67 -5.81 11.12 -0.99
N ILE A 68 -5.18 9.97 -1.25
CA ILE A 68 -4.07 9.86 -2.21
C ILE A 68 -4.56 10.18 -3.64
N LEU A 69 -5.73 9.70 -4.04
CA LEU A 69 -6.30 9.98 -5.36
C LEU A 69 -6.54 11.48 -5.57
N LEU A 70 -7.03 12.19 -4.54
CA LEU A 70 -7.18 13.64 -4.59
C LEU A 70 -5.83 14.36 -4.73
N LEU A 71 -4.80 13.90 -4.00
CA LEU A 71 -3.44 14.45 -4.14
C LEU A 71 -2.87 14.22 -5.54
N ILE A 72 -3.11 13.05 -6.13
CA ILE A 72 -2.71 12.75 -7.51
C ILE A 72 -3.36 13.75 -8.47
N GLY A 73 -4.68 13.96 -8.37
CA GLY A 73 -5.40 14.91 -9.22
C GLY A 73 -4.87 16.34 -9.09
N ALA A 74 -4.66 16.81 -7.86
CA ALA A 74 -4.10 18.15 -7.61
C ALA A 74 -2.67 18.33 -8.14
N ASN A 75 -1.93 17.24 -8.35
CA ASN A 75 -0.57 17.26 -8.90
C ASN A 75 -0.53 17.09 -10.44
N GLN A 76 -1.66 16.84 -11.10
CA GLN A 76 -1.75 16.60 -12.55
C GLN A 76 -2.08 17.86 -13.37
N ASP A 77 -2.46 18.98 -12.76
CA ASP A 77 -2.82 20.26 -13.43
C ASP A 77 -1.65 20.97 -14.16
N GLY A 78 -0.63 20.23 -14.58
CA GLY A 78 0.45 20.68 -15.45
C GLY A 78 1.07 19.61 -16.37
N ALA A 79 0.63 18.34 -16.33
CA ALA A 79 1.12 17.31 -17.25
C ALA A 79 0.11 16.15 -17.39
N GLU A 80 -0.32 15.96 -18.64
CA GLU A 80 -0.94 14.80 -19.28
C GLU A 80 -1.67 13.77 -18.40
N MET A 81 -2.97 13.68 -18.66
CA MET A 81 -3.88 12.61 -18.29
C MET A 81 -3.22 11.24 -18.47
N PHE A 82 -3.08 10.47 -17.38
CA PHE A 82 -2.67 9.07 -17.49
C PHE A 82 -3.66 8.33 -18.40
N PRO A 83 -3.17 7.51 -19.35
CA PRO A 83 -4.03 6.56 -20.00
C PRO A 83 -4.59 5.61 -18.95
N ASP A 84 -5.90 5.48 -19.06
CA ASP A 84 -6.82 4.69 -18.27
C ASP A 84 -6.30 3.29 -17.96
N SER A 85 -6.67 2.80 -16.77
CA SER A 85 -7.01 1.39 -16.58
C SER A 85 -6.02 0.37 -17.17
N SER A 86 -4.81 0.26 -16.62
CA SER A 86 -4.25 -1.08 -16.47
C SER A 86 -5.05 -1.76 -15.36
N THR A 87 -6.08 -2.52 -15.76
CA THR A 87 -6.69 -3.58 -14.97
C THR A 87 -5.61 -4.64 -14.72
N LEU A 88 -4.67 -4.31 -13.84
CA LEU A 88 -3.77 -5.29 -13.26
C LEU A 88 -4.66 -6.23 -12.48
N GLN A 89 -4.87 -7.42 -13.07
CA GLN A 89 -5.59 -8.52 -12.46
C GLN A 89 -5.15 -8.62 -11.00
N LEU A 90 -6.04 -8.23 -10.08
CA LEU A 90 -5.82 -8.48 -8.66
C LEU A 90 -5.56 -9.97 -8.55
N ALA A 91 -4.32 -10.34 -8.24
CA ALA A 91 -3.93 -11.72 -8.09
C ALA A 91 -4.90 -12.43 -7.12
N PRO A 92 -5.26 -13.71 -7.35
CA PRO A 92 -6.33 -14.41 -6.64
C PRO A 92 -5.99 -14.77 -5.18
N TYR A 93 -5.13 -13.97 -4.53
CA TYR A 93 -4.75 -14.09 -3.12
C TYR A 93 -5.93 -13.94 -2.16
N GLY A 94 -7.09 -13.46 -2.63
CA GLY A 94 -8.26 -13.33 -1.78
C GLY A 94 -8.71 -14.66 -1.15
N ASN A 95 -8.47 -15.79 -1.82
CA ASN A 95 -8.82 -17.11 -1.28
C ASN A 95 -7.69 -17.74 -0.44
N TYR A 96 -6.44 -17.25 -0.56
CA TYR A 96 -5.27 -17.80 0.17
C TYR A 96 -5.41 -17.64 1.69
N TYR A 97 -6.04 -16.55 2.13
CA TYR A 97 -6.17 -16.20 3.55
C TYR A 97 -7.48 -16.68 4.19
N GLN A 98 -8.34 -17.41 3.46
CA GLN A 98 -9.72 -17.71 3.91
C GLN A 98 -9.96 -19.17 4.35
N SER A 99 -8.99 -20.09 4.24
CA SER A 99 -9.21 -21.50 4.58
C SER A 99 -7.93 -22.23 5.00
N LEU A 100 -7.88 -22.76 6.24
CA LEU A 100 -7.25 -24.02 6.71
C LEU A 100 -7.07 -24.03 8.25
N GLY A 101 -6.60 -25.15 8.81
CA GLY A 101 -6.58 -25.48 10.25
C GLY A 101 -5.78 -24.53 11.17
N ALA A 102 -5.96 -24.70 12.48
CA ALA A 102 -5.57 -23.71 13.49
C ALA A 102 -4.07 -23.32 13.51
N ASP A 103 -3.14 -24.25 13.25
CA ASP A 103 -1.70 -23.97 13.28
C ASP A 103 -1.20 -23.29 11.98
N GLU A 104 -1.75 -23.70 10.83
CA GLU A 104 -1.53 -23.01 9.55
C GLU A 104 -2.10 -21.59 9.56
N SER A 105 -3.13 -21.34 10.37
CA SER A 105 -3.76 -20.02 10.51
C SER A 105 -2.86 -19.00 11.18
N LEU A 106 -2.07 -19.37 12.20
CA LEU A 106 -1.14 -18.45 12.89
C LEU A 106 0.01 -18.04 11.98
N ARG A 107 0.61 -19.01 11.28
CA ARG A 107 1.70 -18.73 10.34
C ARG A 107 1.24 -17.83 9.19
N ARG A 108 0.08 -18.10 8.57
CA ARG A 108 -0.44 -17.23 7.49
C ARG A 108 -0.84 -15.85 8.00
N THR A 109 -1.37 -15.75 9.22
CA THR A 109 -1.65 -14.45 9.85
C THR A 109 -0.36 -13.66 10.05
N TYR A 110 0.73 -14.33 10.47
CA TYR A 110 2.04 -13.72 10.56
C TYR A 110 2.56 -13.24 9.19
N GLU A 111 2.50 -14.09 8.16
CA GLU A 111 2.91 -13.75 6.78
C GLU A 111 2.12 -12.52 6.27
N LEU A 112 0.80 -12.50 6.48
CA LEU A 112 -0.07 -11.38 6.10
C LEU A 112 0.30 -10.09 6.85
N LEU A 113 0.53 -10.17 8.17
CA LEU A 113 0.94 -9.01 8.98
C LEU A 113 2.35 -8.52 8.61
N ALA A 114 3.27 -9.41 8.28
CA ALA A 114 4.61 -9.07 7.84
C ALA A 114 4.57 -8.29 6.50
N CYS A 115 3.77 -8.76 5.55
CA CYS A 115 3.52 -8.06 4.29
C CYS A 115 2.82 -6.71 4.52
N PHE A 116 1.81 -6.65 5.39
CA PHE A 116 1.11 -5.40 5.70
C PHE A 116 2.09 -4.36 6.26
N LYS A 117 2.91 -4.76 7.22
CA LYS A 117 3.95 -3.90 7.80
C LYS A 117 4.93 -3.40 6.74
N LYS A 118 5.43 -4.29 5.88
CA LYS A 118 6.38 -3.96 4.79
C LYS A 118 5.79 -2.91 3.85
N ASP A 119 4.55 -3.10 3.42
CA ASP A 119 3.92 -2.20 2.45
C ASP A 119 3.48 -0.89 3.07
N MET A 120 2.93 -0.89 4.28
CA MET A 120 2.56 0.36 4.95
C MET A 120 3.79 1.22 5.27
N HIS A 121 4.94 0.61 5.57
CA HIS A 121 6.20 1.33 5.71
C HIS A 121 6.63 2.00 4.39
N LYS A 122 6.46 1.33 3.24
CA LYS A 122 6.70 1.94 1.92
C LYS A 122 5.75 3.12 1.69
N VAL A 123 4.45 2.95 1.95
CA VAL A 123 3.44 4.02 1.80
C VAL A 123 3.80 5.23 2.65
N GLU A 124 4.10 5.03 3.94
CA GLU A 124 4.53 6.09 4.85
C GLU A 124 5.75 6.84 4.31
N THR A 125 6.78 6.10 3.87
CA THR A 125 8.00 6.67 3.31
C THR A 125 7.69 7.53 2.09
N TYR A 126 6.92 7.01 1.13
CA TYR A 126 6.60 7.69 -0.12
C TYR A 126 5.74 8.94 0.11
N LEU A 127 4.72 8.85 0.98
CA LEU A 127 3.87 9.98 1.33
C LEU A 127 4.63 11.05 2.09
N THR A 128 5.58 10.67 2.94
CA THR A 128 6.45 11.63 3.65
C THR A 128 7.29 12.43 2.65
N VAL A 129 7.94 11.75 1.71
CA VAL A 129 8.73 12.42 0.66
C VAL A 129 7.85 13.31 -0.22
N ALA A 130 6.65 12.84 -0.61
CA ALA A 130 5.70 13.64 -1.37
C ALA A 130 5.29 14.91 -0.59
N LYS A 131 4.89 14.77 0.68
CA LYS A 131 4.55 15.89 1.56
C LYS A 131 5.67 16.92 1.64
N CYS A 132 6.90 16.48 1.90
CA CYS A 132 8.05 17.38 2.03
C CYS A 132 8.36 18.17 0.76
N ARG A 133 8.01 17.64 -0.41
CA ARG A 133 8.19 18.34 -1.69
C ARG A 133 7.03 19.26 -2.04
N LEU A 134 5.82 18.92 -1.62
CA LEU A 134 4.61 19.71 -1.87
C LEU A 134 4.40 20.84 -0.87
N SER A 135 5.02 20.75 0.30
CA SER A 135 4.89 21.74 1.38
C SER A 135 6.26 22.30 1.75
N PRO A 136 6.69 23.42 1.13
CA PRO A 136 7.96 24.07 1.45
C PRO A 136 8.07 24.52 2.91
N GLU A 137 6.95 24.78 3.59
CA GLU A 137 6.95 25.11 5.03
C GLU A 137 7.11 23.88 5.95
N ALA A 138 7.08 22.67 5.40
CA ALA A 138 7.36 21.48 6.20
C ALA A 138 8.87 21.41 6.47
N ASN A 139 9.26 21.52 7.75
CA ASN A 139 10.66 21.39 8.22
C ASN A 139 11.16 19.93 8.07
N CYS A 140 11.29 19.47 6.83
CA CYS A 140 11.72 18.13 6.51
C CYS A 140 13.24 18.02 6.39
N THR A 141 13.80 16.92 6.89
CA THR A 141 15.16 16.47 6.59
C THR A 141 15.06 15.19 5.76
N LEU A 142 15.22 15.28 4.44
CA LEU A 142 15.09 14.16 3.50
C LEU A 142 16.41 13.38 3.33
#